data_AF-A0A5C7KXV5-F1
#
_entry.id   AF-A0A5C7KXV5-F1
#
_cell.length_a   1.000
_cell.length_b   1.000
_cell.length_c   1.000
_cell.angle_alpha   90.00
_cell.angle_beta   90.00
_cell.angle_gamma   90.00
#
_symmetry.space_group_name_H-M   'P 1'
#
loop_
_entity.id
_entity.type
_entity.pdbx_description
1 polymer ?
#
loop_
_entity_poly.entity_id
_entity_poly.type
_entity_poly.pdbx_seq_one_letter_code
_entity_poly.pdbx_strand_id
1 'polypeptide(L)'
;MTSNVLIYSDPPYHPLTRKQSRVYTCDYSVEDHERLLSLLVTLPCMVILSGSANRLYSSTLRGWNTRTFQSKTHTNLREETLWFNFEAPQILYDSRYLGGDFRERQAARRRRQRPQDKVVRMDPIERAAFSEWLSETYPVGNREGML
;
A
#
# COMPACT_ATOMS: atom_id res chain seq x y z
N MET A 1 4.23 13.69 18.76
CA MET A 1 4.15 14.17 17.38
C MET A 1 4.34 12.96 16.48
N THR A 2 3.26 12.37 15.97
CA THR A 2 3.35 11.38 14.89
C THR A 2 3.80 12.14 13.64
N SER A 3 5.01 11.84 13.16
CA SER A 3 5.49 12.42 11.91
C SER A 3 4.60 11.88 10.78
N ASN A 4 4.16 12.75 9.86
CA ASN A 4 3.38 12.38 8.67
C ASN A 4 4.26 11.67 7.62
N VAL A 5 5.03 10.68 8.09
CA VAL A 5 6.10 9.98 7.40
C VAL A 5 5.69 8.52 7.34
N LEU A 6 5.78 7.97 6.13
CA LEU A 6 5.65 6.56 5.86
C LEU A 6 7.00 6.02 5.42
N ILE A 7 7.49 5.01 6.12
CA ILE A 7 8.71 4.28 5.73
C ILE A 7 8.29 3.01 5.00
N TYR A 8 8.76 2.85 3.77
CA TYR A 8 8.69 1.59 3.05
C TYR A 8 10.05 0.90 3.10
N SER A 9 10.10 -0.28 3.69
CA SER A 9 11.31 -1.09 3.85
C SER A 9 11.21 -2.36 3.02
N ASP A 10 12.15 -2.55 2.10
CA ASP A 10 12.25 -3.73 1.24
C ASP A 10 13.67 -4.33 1.35
N PRO A 11 13.99 -4.98 2.48
CA PRO A 11 15.33 -5.50 2.72
C PRO A 11 15.63 -6.71 1.82
N PRO A 12 16.91 -7.07 1.65
CA PRO A 12 17.30 -8.37 1.09
C PRO A 12 16.48 -9.51 1.70
N TYR A 13 16.04 -10.48 0.91
CA TYR A 13 15.25 -11.59 1.44
C TYR A 13 16.03 -12.39 2.49
N HIS A 14 15.33 -12.74 3.58
CA HIS A 14 15.89 -13.53 4.66
C HIS A 14 16.59 -14.79 4.14
N PRO A 15 17.80 -15.14 4.64
CA PRO A 15 18.60 -16.25 4.13
C PRO A 15 17.87 -17.61 4.06
N LEU A 16 16.96 -17.88 4.99
CA LEU A 16 16.15 -19.11 5.02
C LEU A 16 15.05 -19.18 3.93
N THR A 17 14.70 -18.05 3.30
CA THR A 17 13.57 -17.95 2.37
C THR A 17 13.99 -17.97 0.90
N ARG A 18 15.30 -17.97 0.64
CA ARG A 18 15.88 -17.90 -0.71
C ARG A 18 16.46 -19.23 -1.16
N LYS A 19 16.43 -19.48 -2.47
CA LYS A 19 17.00 -20.69 -3.10
C LYS A 19 18.52 -20.65 -3.21
N GLN A 20 19.10 -19.45 -3.33
CA GLN A 20 20.53 -19.24 -3.51
C GLN A 20 21.10 -18.48 -2.31
N SER A 21 22.31 -18.83 -1.90
CA SER A 21 22.98 -18.26 -0.72
C SER A 21 23.61 -16.89 -0.94
N ARG A 22 23.73 -16.39 -2.18
CA ARG A 22 24.32 -15.07 -2.46
C ARG A 22 23.60 -14.39 -3.62
N VAL A 23 22.51 -13.69 -3.30
CA VAL A 23 21.64 -13.02 -4.28
C VAL A 23 21.93 -11.52 -4.36
N TYR A 24 22.32 -10.91 -3.25
CA TYR A 24 22.48 -9.47 -3.12
C TYR A 24 23.95 -9.08 -2.97
N THR A 25 24.31 -7.92 -3.52
CA THR A 25 25.65 -7.33 -3.36
C THR A 25 25.90 -6.91 -1.91
N CYS A 26 24.88 -6.33 -1.26
CA CYS A 26 24.86 -6.00 0.16
C CYS A 26 23.80 -6.88 0.83
N ASP A 27 24.23 -8.03 1.34
CA ASP A 27 23.34 -9.07 1.86
C ASP A 27 23.12 -8.91 3.37
N TYR A 28 21.97 -9.37 3.87
CA TYR A 28 21.64 -9.32 5.30
C TYR A 28 21.87 -10.68 5.95
N SER A 29 22.54 -10.68 7.11
CA SER A 29 22.53 -11.85 7.98
C SER A 29 21.22 -11.96 8.75
N VAL A 30 21.00 -13.09 9.44
CA VAL A 30 19.84 -13.25 10.34
C VAL A 30 19.84 -12.16 11.41
N GLU A 31 21.01 -11.82 11.95
CA GLU A 31 21.19 -10.79 12.97
C GLU A 31 20.88 -9.38 12.43
N ASP A 32 21.19 -9.11 11.15
CA ASP A 32 20.80 -7.84 10.51
C ASP A 32 19.29 -7.72 10.37
N HIS A 33 18.59 -8.83 10.08
CA HIS A 33 17.14 -8.86 10.10
C HIS A 33 16.57 -8.62 11.51
N GLU A 34 17.15 -9.21 12.54
CA GLU A 34 16.75 -8.98 13.93
C GLU A 34 16.92 -7.50 14.33
N ARG A 35 18.06 -6.89 13.96
CA ARG A 35 18.33 -5.46 14.18
C ARG A 35 17.35 -4.57 13.43
N LEU A 36 17.08 -4.87 12.16
CA LEU A 36 16.11 -4.14 11.35
C LEU A 36 14.73 -4.18 12.02
N LEU A 37 14.24 -5.37 12.35
CA LEU A 37 12.90 -5.52 12.95
C LEU A 37 12.82 -4.79 14.29
N SER A 38 13.85 -4.92 15.14
CA SER A 38 13.94 -4.23 16.43
C SER A 38 13.92 -2.71 16.27
N LEU A 39 14.54 -2.18 15.23
CA LEU A 39 14.48 -0.75 14.92
C LEU A 39 13.07 -0.36 14.45
N LEU A 40 12.52 -1.04 13.44
CA LEU A 40 11.25 -0.67 12.81
C LEU A 40 10.09 -0.64 13.81
N VAL A 41 10.04 -1.56 14.77
CA VAL A 41 8.97 -1.58 15.80
C VAL A 41 9.04 -0.42 16.79
N THR A 42 10.18 0.25 16.90
CA THR A 42 10.37 1.40 17.80
C THR A 42 10.08 2.75 17.15
N LEU A 43 9.92 2.78 15.82
CA LEU A 43 9.76 4.03 15.08
C LEU A 43 8.37 4.64 15.35
N PRO A 44 8.29 5.94 15.70
CA PRO A 44 7.03 6.64 15.97
C PRO A 44 6.37 7.13 14.66
N CYS A 45 6.33 6.28 13.63
CA CYS A 45 5.78 6.60 12.32
C CYS A 45 5.12 5.39 11.65
N MET A 46 4.44 5.63 10.53
CA MET A 46 3.90 4.54 9.72
C MET A 46 5.03 3.79 9.02
N VAL A 47 4.92 2.47 8.98
CA VAL A 47 5.90 1.58 8.35
C VAL A 47 5.18 0.53 7.54
N ILE A 48 5.71 0.26 6.34
CA ILE A 48 5.42 -0.92 5.54
C ILE A 48 6.72 -1.68 5.37
N LEU A 49 6.71 -2.98 5.60
CA LEU A 49 7.82 -3.89 5.37
C LEU A 49 7.38 -4.97 4.37
N SER A 50 8.17 -5.19 3.32
CA SER A 50 8.00 -6.31 2.38
C SER A 50 8.98 -7.45 2.64
N GLY A 51 8.55 -8.67 2.31
CA GLY A 51 9.42 -9.83 2.30
C GLY A 51 8.66 -11.15 2.27
N SER A 52 9.40 -12.25 2.38
CA SER A 52 8.83 -13.59 2.52
C SER A 52 8.58 -13.94 3.99
N ALA A 53 7.37 -14.42 4.30
CA ALA A 53 7.00 -14.81 5.66
C ALA A 53 7.95 -15.87 6.24
N ASN A 54 8.36 -15.67 7.49
CA ASN A 54 9.20 -16.60 8.24
C ASN A 54 8.95 -16.42 9.74
N ARG A 55 9.48 -17.35 10.55
CA ARG A 55 9.22 -17.38 11.99
C ARG A 55 9.66 -16.10 12.71
N LEU A 56 10.83 -15.56 12.37
CA LEU A 56 11.38 -14.34 12.98
C LEU A 56 10.46 -13.13 12.74
N TYR A 57 9.97 -12.97 11.51
CA TYR A 57 9.08 -11.87 11.15
C TYR A 57 7.71 -12.03 11.83
N SER A 58 7.12 -13.23 11.75
CA SER A 58 5.80 -13.50 12.36
C SER A 58 5.78 -13.33 13.88
N SER A 59 6.89 -13.64 14.57
CA SER A 59 6.98 -13.43 16.02
C SER A 59 7.18 -11.97 16.40
N THR A 60 8.02 -11.24 15.65
CA THR A 60 8.42 -9.87 16.01
C THR A 60 7.37 -8.84 15.63
N LEU A 61 6.70 -9.03 14.48
CA LEU A 61 5.67 -8.12 13.97
C LEU A 61 4.27 -8.50 14.45
N ARG A 62 4.18 -9.14 15.63
CA ARG A 62 2.90 -9.50 16.22
C ARG A 62 2.10 -8.24 16.51
N GLY A 63 0.89 -8.16 15.97
CA GLY A 63 0.03 -6.99 16.07
C GLY A 63 0.14 -6.01 14.90
N TRP A 64 1.07 -6.22 13.97
CA TRP A 64 1.05 -5.53 12.68
C TRP A 64 0.01 -6.16 11.77
N ASN A 65 -0.62 -5.33 10.93
CA ASN A 65 -1.46 -5.80 9.86
C ASN A 65 -0.62 -6.53 8.81
N THR A 66 -1.18 -7.59 8.22
CA THR A 66 -0.47 -8.46 7.26
C THR A 66 -1.29 -8.68 6.00
N ARG A 67 -0.66 -8.57 4.83
CA ARG A 67 -1.26 -8.90 3.54
C ARG A 67 -0.32 -9.77 2.71
N THR A 68 -0.81 -10.91 2.26
CA THR A 68 -0.07 -11.80 1.35
C THR A 68 -0.61 -11.70 -0.07
N PHE A 69 0.26 -11.83 -1.05
CA PHE A 69 -0.12 -11.91 -2.45
C PHE A 69 0.87 -12.73 -3.26
N GLN A 70 0.39 -13.28 -4.37
CA GLN A 70 1.20 -14.05 -5.29
C GLN A 70 1.85 -13.11 -6.31
N SER A 71 3.18 -13.11 -6.34
CA SER A 71 3.98 -12.37 -7.31
C SER A 71 4.53 -13.34 -8.36
N LYS A 72 4.36 -13.01 -9.65
CA LYS A 72 4.96 -13.79 -10.74
C LYS A 72 6.44 -13.45 -10.83
N THR A 73 7.32 -14.40 -10.58
CA THR A 73 8.73 -14.33 -11.00
C THR A 73 8.90 -14.96 -12.39
N HIS A 74 10.05 -14.75 -13.02
CA HIS A 74 10.37 -15.27 -14.36
C HIS A 74 10.19 -16.79 -14.52
N THR A 75 10.19 -17.54 -13.43
CA THR A 75 10.09 -19.01 -13.45
C THR A 75 9.04 -19.60 -12.50
N ASN A 76 8.61 -18.91 -11.44
CA ASN A 76 7.64 -19.43 -10.46
C ASN A 76 6.75 -18.34 -9.83
N LEU A 77 5.58 -18.74 -9.30
CA LEU A 77 4.82 -17.88 -8.38
C LEU A 77 5.54 -17.87 -7.03
N ARG A 78 5.85 -16.69 -6.50
CA ARG A 78 6.39 -16.51 -5.16
C ARG A 78 5.35 -15.78 -4.31
N GLU A 79 5.12 -16.30 -3.11
CA GLU A 79 4.31 -15.61 -2.13
C GLU A 79 5.12 -14.49 -1.49
N GLU A 80 4.60 -13.27 -1.61
CA GLU A 80 5.15 -12.08 -0.94
C GLU A 80 4.20 -11.65 0.17
N THR A 81 4.77 -11.10 1.23
CA THR A 81 4.06 -10.61 2.40
C THR A 81 4.40 -9.15 2.66
N LEU A 82 3.37 -8.36 2.96
CA LEU A 82 3.50 -7.00 3.48
C LEU A 82 3.05 -6.99 4.93
N TRP A 83 3.86 -6.39 5.79
CA TRP A 83 3.51 -6.04 7.16
C TRP A 83 3.42 -4.52 7.31
N PHE A 84 2.41 -4.03 8.02
CA PHE A 84 2.26 -2.59 8.25
C PHE A 84 1.62 -2.28 9.60
N ASN A 85 2.02 -1.16 10.23
CA ASN A 85 1.67 -0.82 11.62
C ASN A 85 0.56 0.24 11.76
N PHE A 86 -0.25 0.44 10.72
CA PHE A 86 -1.32 1.42 10.68
C PHE A 86 -2.58 0.82 10.06
N GLU A 87 -3.71 1.49 10.25
CA GLU A 87 -4.98 1.08 9.66
C GLU A 87 -4.98 1.32 8.15
N ALA A 88 -5.41 0.31 7.40
CA ALA A 88 -5.52 0.47 5.95
C ALA A 88 -6.53 1.60 5.65
N PRO A 89 -6.15 2.61 4.84
CA PRO A 89 -7.02 3.75 4.58
C PRO A 89 -8.28 3.30 3.85
N GLN A 90 -9.44 3.72 4.36
CA GLN A 90 -10.74 3.42 3.75
C GLN A 90 -10.93 4.16 2.41
N ILE A 91 -10.24 5.28 2.26
CA ILE A 91 -10.27 6.11 1.06
C ILE A 91 -8.94 5.95 0.32
N LEU A 92 -9.02 5.59 -0.95
CA LEU A 92 -7.85 5.55 -1.82
C LEU A 92 -7.28 6.95 -1.99
N TYR A 93 -6.00 7.13 -1.66
CA TYR A 93 -5.27 8.38 -1.92
C TYR A 93 -5.26 8.72 -3.41
N ASP A 94 -5.19 7.70 -4.26
CA ASP A 94 -5.16 7.84 -5.70
C ASP A 94 -6.23 6.97 -6.37
N SER A 95 -7.24 7.66 -6.90
CA SER A 95 -8.39 7.03 -7.57
C SER A 95 -8.02 6.25 -8.83
N ARG A 96 -6.80 6.40 -9.37
CA ARG A 96 -6.27 5.56 -10.46
C ARG A 96 -6.16 4.09 -10.05
N TYR A 97 -5.98 3.82 -8.77
CA TYR A 97 -5.86 2.46 -8.22
C TYR A 97 -7.19 1.89 -7.71
N LEU A 98 -8.33 2.47 -8.10
CA LEU A 98 -9.65 1.89 -7.80
C LEU A 98 -9.80 0.54 -8.52
N GLY A 99 -9.71 -0.55 -7.76
CA GLY A 99 -9.75 -1.94 -8.23
C GLY A 99 -8.56 -2.76 -7.71
N GLY A 100 -8.83 -3.94 -7.18
CA GLY A 100 -7.84 -4.84 -6.58
C GLY A 100 -6.87 -5.44 -7.59
N ASP A 101 -7.29 -5.58 -8.85
CA ASP A 101 -6.46 -6.09 -9.93
C ASP A 101 -6.49 -5.23 -11.20
N PHE A 102 -5.72 -5.64 -12.22
CA PHE A 102 -5.65 -4.91 -13.49
C PHE A 102 -7.01 -4.83 -14.21
N ARG A 103 -7.80 -5.92 -14.20
CA ARG A 103 -9.08 -5.99 -14.88
C ARG A 103 -10.12 -5.13 -14.18
N GLU A 104 -10.15 -5.18 -12.85
CA GLU A 104 -10.99 -4.32 -12.01
C GLU A 104 -10.63 -2.85 -12.19
N ARG A 105 -9.33 -2.50 -12.23
CA ARG A 105 -8.88 -1.13 -12.52
C ARG A 105 -9.31 -0.67 -13.91
N GLN A 106 -9.16 -1.53 -14.92
CA GLN A 106 -9.62 -1.26 -16.27
C GLN A 106 -11.14 -1.07 -16.34
N ALA A 107 -11.91 -1.93 -15.66
CA ALA A 107 -13.37 -1.84 -15.59
C ALA A 107 -13.82 -0.58 -14.85
N ALA A 108 -13.18 -0.23 -13.73
CA ALA A 108 -13.42 1.00 -13.00
C ALA A 108 -13.12 2.24 -13.83
N ARG A 109 -12.04 2.22 -14.65
CA ARG A 109 -11.73 3.30 -15.58
C ARG A 109 -12.82 3.46 -16.65
N ARG A 110 -13.25 2.35 -17.27
CA ARG A 110 -14.33 2.36 -18.27
C ARG A 110 -15.67 2.85 -17.71
N ARG A 111 -16.03 2.42 -16.50
CA ARG A 111 -17.26 2.85 -15.81
C ARG A 111 -17.28 4.36 -15.56
N ARG A 112 -16.13 4.96 -15.28
CA ARG A 112 -15.99 6.41 -15.01
C ARG A 112 -15.97 7.27 -16.28
N GLN A 113 -15.61 6.69 -17.43
CA GLN A 113 -15.46 7.45 -18.68
C GLN A 113 -16.76 8.15 -19.10
N ARG A 114 -17.90 7.44 -19.13
CA ARG A 114 -19.18 8.04 -19.57
C ARG A 114 -19.64 9.20 -18.67
N PRO A 115 -19.65 9.07 -17.33
CA PRO A 115 -19.91 10.21 -16.45
C PRO A 115 -18.94 11.37 -16.66
N GLN A 116 -17.64 11.11 -16.80
CA GLN A 116 -16.64 12.15 -17.03
C GLN A 116 -16.89 12.89 -18.35
N ASP A 117 -17.14 12.17 -19.44
CA ASP A 117 -17.46 12.78 -20.74
C ASP A 117 -18.72 13.65 -20.66
N LYS A 118 -19.73 13.22 -19.87
CA LYS A 118 -20.94 14.01 -19.64
C LYS A 118 -20.61 15.34 -18.94
N VAL A 119 -19.80 15.30 -17.87
CA VAL A 119 -19.38 16.50 -17.12
C VAL A 119 -18.52 17.43 -17.98
N VAL A 120 -17.62 16.88 -18.80
CA VAL A 120 -16.77 17.67 -19.71
C VAL A 120 -17.58 18.38 -20.79
N ARG A 121 -18.72 17.79 -21.22
CA ARG A 121 -19.63 18.38 -22.21
C ARG A 121 -20.61 19.40 -21.64
N MET A 122 -20.76 19.47 -20.32
CA MET A 122 -21.62 20.48 -19.68
C MET A 122 -21.11 21.89 -19.99
N ASP A 123 -22.05 22.83 -20.15
CA ASP A 123 -21.74 24.26 -20.17
C ASP A 123 -21.04 24.67 -18.86
N PRO A 124 -20.14 25.67 -18.86
CA PRO A 124 -19.44 26.11 -17.66
C PRO A 124 -20.36 26.44 -16.47
N ILE A 125 -21.54 27.03 -16.70
CA ILE A 125 -22.49 27.39 -15.63
C ILE A 125 -23.11 26.12 -15.03
N GLU A 126 -23.58 25.19 -15.87
CA GLU A 126 -24.13 23.92 -15.43
C GLU A 126 -23.09 23.08 -14.67
N ARG A 127 -21.83 23.11 -15.12
CA ARG A 127 -20.72 22.42 -14.46
C ARG A 127 -20.43 23.00 -13.08
N ALA A 128 -20.49 24.32 -12.94
CA ALA A 128 -20.30 24.99 -11.65
C ALA A 128 -21.41 24.59 -10.66
N ALA A 129 -22.68 24.66 -11.09
CA ALA A 129 -23.82 24.23 -10.28
C ALA A 129 -23.74 22.73 -9.90
N PHE A 130 -23.32 21.87 -10.83
CA PHE A 130 -23.10 20.46 -10.55
C PHE A 130 -21.98 20.22 -9.52
N SER A 131 -20.90 21.00 -9.59
CA SER A 131 -19.79 20.93 -8.63
C SER A 131 -20.22 21.40 -7.23
N GLU A 132 -21.01 22.47 -7.16
CA GLU A 132 -21.58 22.99 -5.90
C GLU A 132 -22.46 21.93 -5.24
N TRP A 133 -23.43 21.38 -5.98
CA TRP A 133 -24.28 20.28 -5.52
C TRP A 133 -23.49 19.07 -5.01
N LEU A 134 -22.43 18.66 -5.73
CA LEU A 134 -21.55 17.56 -5.29
C LEU A 134 -20.88 17.88 -3.95
N SER A 135 -20.40 19.11 -3.77
CA SER A 135 -19.72 19.53 -2.54
C SER A 135 -20.65 19.62 -1.34
N GLU A 136 -21.89 20.05 -1.54
CA GLU A 136 -22.93 20.11 -0.51
C GLU A 136 -23.42 18.72 -0.10
N THR A 137 -23.61 17.84 -1.10
CA THR A 137 -24.13 16.47 -0.89
C THR A 137 -23.10 15.55 -0.26
N TYR A 138 -21.83 15.70 -0.66
CA TYR A 138 -20.71 14.86 -0.23
C TYR A 138 -19.56 15.71 0.32
N PRO A 139 -19.74 16.37 1.47
CA PRO A 139 -18.69 17.17 2.08
C PRO A 139 -17.48 16.26 2.36
N VAL A 140 -16.30 16.68 1.89
CA VAL A 140 -15.06 15.95 2.16
C VAL A 140 -14.79 16.10 3.65
N GLY A 141 -15.10 15.07 4.45
CA GLY A 141 -14.79 15.04 5.87
C GLY A 141 -13.30 15.32 6.09
N ASN A 142 -12.99 16.18 7.06
CA ASN A 142 -11.63 16.64 7.36
C ASN A 142 -10.63 15.47 7.32
N ARG A 143 -9.66 15.54 6.40
CA ARG A 143 -8.54 14.59 6.26
C ARG A 143 -7.55 14.65 7.42
N GLU A 144 -7.94 15.23 8.56
CA GLU A 144 -7.07 15.51 9.70
C GLU A 144 -7.15 14.44 10.81
N GLY A 145 -8.11 13.51 10.73
CA GLY A 145 -8.32 12.49 11.78
C GLY A 145 -7.86 11.06 11.45
N MET A 146 -7.16 10.84 10.34
CA MET A 146 -6.76 9.50 9.88
C MET A 146 -5.27 9.43 9.53
N LEU A 147 -4.44 10.05 10.37
CA LEU A 147 -2.98 9.98 10.37
C LEU A 147 -2.45 9.81 11.80
#